data_AF-A0A9Q0K8V4-F1
#
_entry.id   AF-A0A9Q0K8V4-F1
#
_cell.length_a   1.000
_cell.length_b   1.000
_cell.length_c   1.000
_cell.angle_alpha   90.00
_cell.angle_beta   90.00
_cell.angle_gamma   90.00
#
_symmetry.space_group_name_H-M   'P 1'
#
loop_
_entity.id
_entity.type
_entity.pdbx_description
1 polymer ?
#
loop_
_entity_poly.entity_id
_entity_poly.type
_entity_poly.pdbx_seq_one_letter_code
_entity_poly.pdbx_strand_id
1 'polypeptide(L)'
;MATSTTSDGNVSSNNVLSSATNSPPIVISNIVSLIPIKLTGTNYLLWKSLFEPILCGHKLMSLIDGSLPSPITVDSIWYEKDQMLLSWINATLSDSTLPYIVGVSLAKKAWDLLKHRYASTTPAHIIALKRLLSRIKKGSQSMNDYLQQFKSISDQLTTSASTVSNDDIIILILDGLPPSYRQFCSSIRIHAKTSDVTLEELNNLLLCEEIVVNDEIGTDQPIAMAAFRPNTTHASRSHSYARG
;
A
#
# COMPACT_ATOMS: atom_id res chain seq x y z
N MET A 1 6.71 -46.56 85.38
CA MET A 1 5.68 -46.69 84.34
C MET A 1 6.40 -46.81 83.02
N ALA A 2 6.39 -47.99 82.44
CA ALA A 2 7.10 -48.36 81.22
C ALA A 2 6.09 -48.78 80.15
N THR A 3 6.29 -48.34 78.91
CA THR A 3 5.83 -48.92 77.64
C THR A 3 6.69 -48.25 76.54
N SER A 4 7.75 -48.86 76.02
CA SER A 4 7.84 -49.97 75.04
C SER A 4 7.37 -49.62 73.61
N THR A 5 8.39 -49.37 72.78
CA THR A 5 8.66 -49.65 71.35
C THR A 5 7.66 -50.48 70.52
N THR A 6 7.42 -50.08 69.25
CA THR A 6 7.70 -50.74 67.93
C THR A 6 6.79 -50.17 66.80
N SER A 7 7.35 -49.57 65.74
CA SER A 7 7.53 -50.10 64.37
C SER A 7 6.25 -50.50 63.61
N ASP A 8 5.89 -49.75 62.56
CA ASP A 8 5.95 -50.19 61.17
C ASP A 8 5.39 -49.13 60.21
N GLY A 9 6.01 -49.05 59.03
CA GLY A 9 5.99 -47.89 58.16
C GLY A 9 4.79 -47.73 57.24
N ASN A 10 4.76 -46.58 56.57
CA ASN A 10 4.39 -46.52 55.17
C ASN A 10 5.02 -45.26 54.53
N VAL A 11 5.99 -45.47 53.66
CA VAL A 11 6.58 -44.42 52.82
C VAL A 11 5.65 -44.21 51.64
N SER A 12 4.92 -43.09 51.63
CA SER A 12 4.30 -42.57 50.41
C SER A 12 4.99 -41.27 50.05
N SER A 13 6.02 -41.41 49.21
CA SER A 13 6.71 -40.33 48.52
C SER A 13 5.74 -39.62 47.57
N ASN A 14 5.21 -38.47 47.97
CA ASN A 14 4.58 -37.56 47.01
C ASN A 14 5.58 -36.44 46.69
N ASN A 15 6.37 -36.73 45.66
CA ASN A 15 7.22 -35.80 44.94
C ASN A 15 6.33 -34.67 44.40
N VAL A 16 6.43 -33.46 44.96
CA VAL A 16 5.78 -32.28 44.40
C VAL A 16 6.56 -31.89 43.16
N LEU A 17 6.04 -32.36 42.03
CA LEU A 17 6.45 -32.08 40.66
C LEU A 17 6.57 -30.56 40.46
N SER A 18 7.80 -30.10 40.28
CA SER A 18 8.10 -28.75 39.80
C SER A 18 7.36 -28.54 38.48
N SER A 19 6.36 -27.66 38.46
CA SER A 19 5.66 -27.28 37.25
C SER A 19 6.59 -26.42 36.40
N ALA A 20 7.39 -27.08 35.57
CA ALA A 20 8.08 -26.43 34.46
C ALA A 20 7.02 -25.82 33.55
N THR A 21 6.99 -24.49 33.48
CA THR A 21 6.21 -23.76 32.48
C THR A 21 6.84 -24.03 31.12
N ASN A 22 6.40 -25.10 30.46
CA ASN A 22 6.71 -25.39 29.07
C ASN A 22 6.02 -24.36 28.17
N SER A 23 6.62 -23.17 28.07
CA SER A 23 6.34 -22.26 26.97
C SER A 23 6.92 -22.88 25.70
N PRO A 24 6.15 -22.99 24.60
CA PRO A 24 6.68 -23.50 23.35
C PRO A 24 7.84 -22.62 22.87
N PRO A 25 8.86 -23.18 22.21
CA PRO A 25 9.96 -22.41 21.65
C PRO A 25 9.39 -21.35 20.70
N ILE A 26 9.89 -20.12 20.84
CA ILE A 26 9.53 -19.00 19.99
C ILE A 26 9.97 -19.35 18.56
N VAL A 27 9.02 -19.84 17.75
CA VAL A 27 9.23 -19.94 16.31
C VAL A 27 9.31 -18.51 15.81
N ILE A 28 10.46 -18.11 15.28
CA ILE A 28 10.60 -16.86 14.53
C ILE A 28 9.68 -17.01 13.31
N SER A 29 8.41 -16.64 13.48
CA SER A 29 7.48 -16.50 12.37
C SER A 29 8.16 -15.55 11.39
N ASN A 30 8.22 -15.93 10.11
CA ASN A 30 8.87 -15.12 9.08
C ASN A 30 8.06 -13.84 8.90
N ILE A 31 8.29 -12.84 9.76
CA ILE A 31 7.53 -11.59 9.80
C ILE A 31 7.55 -10.89 8.43
N VAL A 32 8.60 -11.13 7.65
CA VAL A 32 8.77 -10.63 6.28
C VAL A 32 7.71 -11.19 5.33
N SER A 33 7.19 -12.41 5.57
CA SER A 33 6.06 -12.93 4.79
C SER A 33 4.70 -12.35 5.22
N LEU A 34 4.59 -11.87 6.47
CA LEU A 34 3.36 -11.26 6.98
C LEU A 34 3.28 -9.76 6.66
N ILE A 35 4.43 -9.11 6.50
CA ILE A 35 4.54 -7.70 6.13
C ILE A 35 5.31 -7.61 4.81
N PRO A 36 4.61 -7.57 3.66
CA PRO A 36 5.24 -7.61 2.34
C PRO A 36 5.97 -6.30 1.97
N ILE A 37 6.04 -5.35 2.90
CA ILE A 37 6.65 -4.03 2.69
C ILE A 37 7.73 -3.76 3.73
N LYS A 38 8.79 -3.06 3.31
CA LYS A 38 9.80 -2.53 4.22
C LYS A 38 9.49 -1.08 4.59
N LEU A 39 9.72 -0.69 5.84
CA LEU A 39 9.54 0.68 6.31
C LEU A 39 10.57 1.61 5.66
N THR A 40 10.04 2.64 5.02
CA THR A 40 10.74 3.76 4.40
C THR A 40 10.22 5.07 5.02
N GLY A 41 10.76 6.21 4.58
CA GLY A 41 10.34 7.51 5.09
C GLY A 41 8.92 7.96 4.73
N THR A 42 8.23 7.26 3.81
CA THR A 42 6.93 7.69 3.27
C THR A 42 5.78 6.74 3.55
N ASN A 43 6.05 5.49 3.97
CA ASN A 43 5.04 4.46 4.11
C ASN A 43 4.80 4.03 5.57
N TYR A 44 5.18 4.86 6.55
CA TYR A 44 5.06 4.52 7.97
C TYR A 44 3.64 4.15 8.40
N LEU A 45 2.62 4.88 7.93
CA LEU A 45 1.23 4.61 8.29
C LEU A 45 0.75 3.26 7.76
N LEU A 46 1.12 2.91 6.52
CA LEU A 46 0.82 1.62 5.91
C LEU A 46 1.60 0.48 6.58
N TRP A 47 2.88 0.69 6.90
CA TRP A 47 3.67 -0.27 7.64
C TRP A 47 3.06 -0.53 9.02
N LYS A 48 2.70 0.53 9.75
CA LYS A 48 2.07 0.45 11.07
C LYS A 48 0.74 -0.31 11.01
N SER A 49 -0.12 -0.05 10.01
CA SER A 49 -1.41 -0.73 9.90
C SER A 49 -1.30 -2.24 9.62
N LEU A 50 -0.21 -2.68 8.97
CA LEU A 50 0.08 -4.11 8.78
C LEU A 50 0.77 -4.73 10.00
N PHE A 51 1.59 -3.95 10.72
CA PHE A 51 2.38 -4.43 11.85
C PHE A 51 1.52 -4.59 13.13
N GLU A 52 0.63 -3.63 13.42
CA GLU A 52 -0.18 -3.62 14.66
C GLU A 52 -1.07 -4.86 14.84
N PRO A 53 -1.80 -5.37 13.83
CA PRO A 53 -2.59 -6.60 13.97
C PRO A 53 -1.76 -7.82 14.36
N ILE A 54 -0.52 -7.90 13.88
CA ILE A 54 0.40 -9.00 14.21
C ILE A 54 0.79 -8.91 15.69
N LEU A 55 1.04 -7.70 16.19
CA LEU A 55 1.31 -7.49 17.62
C LEU A 55 0.14 -7.85 18.51
N CYS A 56 -1.09 -7.52 18.09
CA CYS A 56 -2.30 -7.94 18.78
C CYS A 56 -2.42 -9.47 18.80
N GLY A 57 -2.23 -10.13 17.65
CA GLY A 57 -2.30 -11.60 17.54
C GLY A 57 -1.30 -12.33 18.43
N HIS A 58 -0.09 -11.76 18.59
CA HIS A 58 0.95 -12.33 19.45
C HIS A 58 0.96 -11.78 20.89
N LYS A 59 -0.02 -10.95 21.27
CA LYS A 59 -0.12 -10.31 22.59
C LYS A 59 1.14 -9.49 22.98
N LEU A 60 1.79 -8.88 21.99
CA LEU A 60 2.99 -8.05 22.16
C LEU A 60 2.69 -6.55 22.27
N MET A 61 1.44 -6.14 22.02
CA MET A 61 1.06 -4.73 22.05
C MET A 61 1.39 -4.04 23.39
N SER A 62 1.29 -4.78 24.50
CA SER A 62 1.59 -4.30 25.84
C SER A 62 3.06 -3.85 26.05
N LEU A 63 3.99 -4.38 25.25
CA LEU A 63 5.41 -3.96 25.27
C LEU A 63 5.60 -2.56 24.67
N ILE A 64 4.77 -2.20 23.69
CA ILE A 64 4.87 -0.94 22.96
C ILE A 64 4.05 0.16 23.64
N ASP A 65 2.82 -0.15 24.04
CA ASP A 65 1.92 0.81 24.70
C ASP A 65 2.41 1.21 26.10
N GLY A 66 3.41 0.52 26.64
CA GLY A 66 3.96 0.78 27.97
C GLY A 66 3.10 0.26 29.12
N SER A 67 2.02 -0.48 28.81
CA SER A 67 1.22 -1.19 29.82
C SER A 67 2.04 -2.25 30.56
N LEU A 68 3.13 -2.75 29.97
CA LEU A 68 4.09 -3.63 30.62
C LEU A 68 5.45 -2.91 30.71
N PRO A 69 5.72 -2.16 31.80
CA PRO A 69 7.00 -1.48 31.97
C PRO A 69 8.14 -2.51 32.05
N SER A 70 9.34 -2.11 31.61
CA SER A 70 10.54 -2.94 31.75
C SER A 70 10.67 -3.37 33.21
N PRO A 71 10.71 -4.68 33.50
CA PRO A 71 10.80 -5.14 34.87
C PRO A 71 12.14 -4.71 35.48
N ILE A 72 12.09 -4.31 36.76
CA ILE A 72 13.26 -3.86 37.54
C ILE A 72 14.21 -5.05 37.79
N THR A 73 13.65 -6.26 37.79
CA THR A 73 14.34 -7.55 37.91
C THR A 73 14.37 -8.24 36.54
N VAL A 74 15.45 -8.96 36.23
CA VAL A 74 15.62 -9.65 34.94
C VAL A 74 14.58 -10.77 34.80
N ASP A 75 13.44 -10.47 34.19
CA ASP A 75 12.47 -11.45 33.75
C ASP A 75 12.88 -11.94 32.34
N SER A 76 13.40 -13.17 32.26
CA SER A 76 13.86 -13.79 31.01
C SER A 76 12.76 -13.83 29.96
N ILE A 77 11.51 -14.09 30.36
CA ILE A 77 10.38 -14.24 29.45
C ILE A 77 10.00 -12.88 28.86
N TRP A 78 10.04 -11.82 29.68
CA TRP A 78 9.82 -10.46 29.20
C TRP A 78 10.88 -10.06 28.17
N TYR A 79 12.16 -10.30 28.51
CA TYR A 79 13.28 -9.94 27.65
C TYR A 79 13.25 -10.71 26.32
N GLU A 80 12.92 -12.01 26.35
CA GLU A 80 12.74 -12.82 25.13
C GLU A 80 11.68 -12.24 24.19
N LYS A 81 10.54 -11.79 24.74
CA LYS A 81 9.47 -11.17 23.93
C LYS A 81 9.88 -9.80 23.37
N ASP A 82 10.59 -8.99 24.16
CA ASP A 82 11.14 -7.70 23.71
C ASP A 82 12.15 -7.91 22.56
N GLN A 83 13.07 -8.86 22.70
CA GLN A 83 14.08 -9.15 21.66
C GLN A 83 13.46 -9.76 20.40
N MET A 84 12.44 -10.61 20.53
CA MET A 84 11.68 -11.09 19.37
C MET A 84 11.03 -9.91 18.62
N LEU A 85 10.37 -9.01 19.35
CA LEU A 85 9.74 -7.83 18.75
C LEU A 85 10.76 -6.91 18.09
N LEU A 86 11.92 -6.68 18.73
CA LEU A 86 13.00 -5.90 18.16
C LEU A 86 13.54 -6.54 16.86
N SER A 87 13.67 -7.86 16.84
CA SER A 87 14.03 -8.60 15.61
C SER A 87 12.99 -8.40 14.51
N TRP A 88 11.70 -8.37 14.84
CA TRP A 88 10.64 -8.16 13.85
C TRP A 88 10.65 -6.74 13.29
N ILE A 89 10.86 -5.74 14.16
CA ILE A 89 11.03 -4.36 13.72
C ILE A 89 12.21 -4.29 12.74
N ASN A 90 13.40 -4.78 13.13
CA ASN A 90 14.60 -4.78 12.29
C ASN A 90 14.38 -5.46 10.93
N ALA A 91 13.74 -6.63 10.90
CA ALA A 91 13.50 -7.39 9.67
C ALA A 91 12.59 -6.67 8.67
N THR A 92 11.75 -5.75 9.15
CA THR A 92 10.77 -5.03 8.33
C THR A 92 11.21 -3.60 8.01
N LEU A 93 12.45 -3.21 8.35
CA LEU A 93 13.02 -1.93 7.95
C LEU A 93 13.72 -2.02 6.59
N SER A 94 13.69 -0.91 5.85
CA SER A 94 14.55 -0.74 4.66
C SER A 94 15.96 -0.32 5.06
N ASP A 95 16.91 -0.49 4.13
CA ASP A 95 18.31 -0.12 4.33
C ASP A 95 18.48 1.39 4.58
N SER A 96 17.53 2.21 4.10
CA SER A 96 17.49 3.65 4.37
C SER A 96 17.00 4.01 5.77
N THR A 97 16.28 3.10 6.44
CA THR A 97 15.68 3.32 7.77
C THR A 97 16.46 2.65 8.90
N LEU A 98 17.11 1.51 8.63
CA LEU A 98 17.90 0.75 9.61
C LEU A 98 18.91 1.60 10.40
N PRO A 99 19.70 2.52 9.77
CA PRO A 99 20.70 3.31 10.48
C PRO A 99 20.16 4.14 11.66
N TYR A 100 18.88 4.49 11.65
CA TYR A 100 18.29 5.36 12.69
C TYR A 100 18.00 4.64 14.01
N ILE A 101 17.92 3.32 14.01
CA ILE A 101 17.67 2.53 15.21
C ILE A 101 18.90 1.71 15.66
N VAL A 102 20.06 1.97 15.04
CA VAL A 102 21.33 1.33 15.43
C VAL A 102 21.66 1.69 16.87
N GLY A 103 21.98 0.67 17.68
CA GLY A 103 22.29 0.84 19.10
C GLY A 103 21.07 0.92 20.03
N VAL A 104 19.85 0.76 19.50
CA VAL A 104 18.64 0.62 20.30
C VAL A 104 18.48 -0.84 20.75
N SER A 105 18.41 -1.06 22.07
CA SER A 105 18.34 -2.40 22.67
C SER A 105 16.95 -2.85 23.09
N LEU A 106 15.96 -1.95 23.06
CA LEU A 106 14.59 -2.20 23.50
C LEU A 106 13.61 -1.94 22.36
N ALA A 107 12.66 -2.85 22.17
CA ALA A 107 11.67 -2.76 21.10
C ALA A 107 10.80 -1.50 21.23
N LYS A 108 10.38 -1.16 22.46
CA LYS A 108 9.61 0.05 22.73
C LYS A 108 10.33 1.31 22.27
N LYS A 109 11.62 1.42 22.61
CA LYS A 109 12.45 2.58 22.23
C LYS A 109 12.62 2.67 20.71
N ALA A 110 12.77 1.52 20.04
CA ALA A 110 12.84 1.49 18.58
C ALA A 110 11.52 1.95 17.95
N TRP A 111 10.39 1.44 18.46
CA TRP A 111 9.06 1.84 18.01
C TRP A 111 8.80 3.34 18.21
N ASP A 112 9.07 3.87 19.39
CA ASP A 112 8.87 5.28 19.71
C ASP A 112 9.74 6.19 18.84
N LEU A 113 10.97 5.78 18.52
CA LEU A 113 11.86 6.55 17.64
C LEU A 113 11.36 6.57 16.19
N LEU A 114 10.91 5.41 15.68
CA LEU A 114 10.29 5.32 14.36
C LEU A 114 8.99 6.13 14.29
N LYS A 115 8.16 6.05 15.34
CA LYS A 115 6.94 6.84 15.49
C LYS A 115 7.24 8.34 15.52
N HIS A 116 8.18 8.78 16.34
CA HIS A 116 8.55 10.20 16.38
C HIS A 116 9.09 10.69 15.03
N ARG A 117 9.87 9.87 14.32
CA ARG A 117 10.47 10.25 13.05
C ARG A 117 9.46 10.29 11.90
N TYR A 118 8.56 9.31 11.82
CA TYR A 118 7.71 9.08 10.66
C TYR A 118 6.20 9.18 10.93
N ALA A 119 5.76 9.08 12.18
CA ALA A 119 4.36 9.33 12.58
C ALA A 119 4.08 10.81 12.85
N SER A 120 5.12 11.60 13.14
CA SER A 120 4.98 13.05 13.08
C SER A 120 4.68 13.40 11.63
N THR A 121 3.42 13.67 11.34
CA THR A 121 3.01 14.33 10.10
C THR A 121 3.70 15.69 10.06
N THR A 122 4.94 15.72 9.58
CA THR A 122 5.65 16.98 9.44
C THR A 122 4.89 17.79 8.38
N PRO A 123 4.72 19.12 8.55
CA PRO A 123 4.20 19.97 7.49
C PRO A 123 4.96 19.78 6.17
N ALA A 124 6.26 19.46 6.24
CA ALA A 124 7.08 19.08 5.10
C ALA A 124 6.58 17.81 4.38
N HIS A 125 6.14 16.77 5.11
CA HIS A 125 5.56 15.56 4.52
C HIS A 125 4.20 15.84 3.86
N ILE A 126 3.32 16.61 4.50
CA ILE A 126 2.06 17.06 3.86
C ILE A 126 2.36 17.84 2.58
N ILE A 127 3.31 18.77 2.62
CA ILE A 127 3.73 19.55 1.45
C ILE A 127 4.29 18.62 0.36
N ALA A 128 5.08 17.61 0.72
CA ALA A 128 5.61 16.64 -0.23
C ALA A 128 4.49 15.81 -0.88
N LEU A 129 3.52 15.32 -0.10
CA LEU A 129 2.36 14.58 -0.61
C LEU A 129 1.49 15.46 -1.52
N LYS A 130 1.21 16.71 -1.14
CA LYS A 130 0.49 17.67 -2.01
C LYS A 130 1.26 17.97 -3.31
N ARG A 131 2.59 18.04 -3.26
CA ARG A 131 3.44 18.19 -4.46
C ARG A 131 3.41 16.94 -5.34
N LEU A 132 3.38 15.75 -4.75
CA LEU A 132 3.23 14.50 -5.50
C LEU A 132 1.86 14.47 -6.19
N LEU A 133 0.79 14.79 -5.46
CA LEU A 133 -0.58 14.80 -5.97
C LEU A 133 -0.75 15.77 -7.16
N SER A 134 -0.14 16.95 -7.12
CA SER A 134 -0.15 17.92 -8.23
C SER A 134 0.75 17.57 -9.42
N ARG A 135 1.63 16.56 -9.29
CA ARG A 135 2.54 16.13 -10.35
C ARG A 135 2.08 14.86 -11.06
N ILE A 136 1.04 14.19 -10.58
CA ILE A 136 0.52 12.98 -11.22
C ILE A 136 0.01 13.35 -12.62
N LYS A 137 0.42 12.57 -13.61
CA LYS A 137 0.00 12.68 -15.01
C LYS A 137 -0.35 11.28 -15.49
N LYS A 138 -1.45 11.12 -16.24
CA LYS A 138 -1.86 9.79 -16.76
C LYS A 138 -0.77 9.19 -17.65
N GLY A 139 -0.21 10.00 -18.56
CA GLY A 139 0.79 9.55 -19.51
C GLY A 139 0.28 8.34 -20.32
N SER A 140 1.07 7.27 -20.37
CA SER A 140 0.73 5.99 -21.03
C SER A 140 0.07 4.96 -20.10
N GLN A 141 -0.27 5.34 -18.86
CA GLN A 141 -0.84 4.44 -17.87
C GLN A 141 -2.35 4.25 -18.12
N SER A 142 -2.92 3.14 -17.62
CA SER A 142 -4.38 2.95 -17.64
C SER A 142 -5.07 3.98 -16.75
N MET A 143 -6.34 4.30 -17.04
CA MET A 143 -7.10 5.22 -16.18
C MET A 143 -7.21 4.68 -14.74
N ASN A 144 -7.31 3.35 -14.57
CA ASN A 144 -7.41 2.73 -13.26
C ASN A 144 -6.14 2.91 -12.42
N ASP A 145 -4.96 2.64 -13.00
CA ASP A 145 -3.67 2.83 -12.33
C ASP A 145 -3.44 4.31 -11.96
N TYR A 146 -3.89 5.21 -12.83
CA TYR A 146 -3.86 6.65 -12.62
C TYR A 146 -4.74 7.07 -11.42
N LEU A 147 -6.00 6.65 -11.39
CA LEU A 147 -6.93 6.95 -10.29
C LEU A 147 -6.50 6.31 -8.97
N GLN A 148 -5.91 5.11 -9.02
CA GLN A 148 -5.41 4.42 -7.84
C GLN A 148 -4.26 5.18 -7.16
N GLN A 149 -3.38 5.83 -7.93
CA GLN A 149 -2.32 6.68 -7.37
C GLN A 149 -2.88 7.90 -6.65
N PHE A 150 -3.89 8.56 -7.23
CA PHE A 150 -4.59 9.67 -6.57
C PHE A 150 -5.24 9.23 -5.27
N LYS A 151 -5.95 8.09 -5.29
CA LYS A 151 -6.58 7.52 -4.10
C LYS A 151 -5.56 7.21 -3.01
N SER A 152 -4.46 6.54 -3.37
CA SER A 152 -3.40 6.17 -2.42
C SER A 152 -2.79 7.39 -1.71
N ILE A 153 -2.51 8.47 -2.44
CA ILE A 153 -1.93 9.69 -1.86
C ILE A 153 -2.98 10.47 -1.06
N SER A 154 -4.25 10.49 -1.50
CA SER A 154 -5.36 11.10 -0.76
C SER A 154 -5.61 10.40 0.58
N ASP A 155 -5.58 9.07 0.60
CA ASP A 155 -5.73 8.27 1.81
C ASP A 155 -4.57 8.52 2.80
N GLN A 156 -3.34 8.70 2.28
CA GLN A 156 -2.18 9.10 3.09
C GLN A 156 -2.34 10.50 3.69
N LEU A 157 -2.90 11.46 2.94
CA LEU A 157 -3.19 12.82 3.42
C LEU A 157 -4.30 12.83 4.48
N THR A 158 -5.35 12.02 4.29
CA THR A 158 -6.46 11.86 5.23
C THR A 158 -5.98 11.27 6.54
N THR A 159 -5.15 10.22 6.48
CA THR A 159 -4.54 9.61 7.67
C THR A 159 -3.57 10.57 8.37
N SER A 160 -2.98 11.50 7.62
CA SER A 160 -2.08 12.54 8.12
C SER A 160 -2.80 13.75 8.74
N ALA A 161 -4.12 13.69 8.93
CA ALA A 161 -4.96 14.78 9.45
C ALA A 161 -4.98 16.06 8.57
N SER A 162 -4.62 15.94 7.28
CA SER A 162 -4.82 17.00 6.29
C SER A 162 -5.81 16.51 5.25
N THR A 163 -7.10 16.85 5.40
CA THR A 163 -8.09 16.57 4.37
C THR A 163 -7.87 17.53 3.20
N VAL A 164 -7.73 16.98 1.99
CA VAL A 164 -7.81 17.75 0.74
C VAL A 164 -9.29 17.78 0.34
N SER A 165 -9.79 18.92 -0.12
CA SER A 165 -11.18 18.99 -0.60
C SER A 165 -11.38 18.03 -1.77
N ASN A 166 -12.54 17.38 -1.85
CA ASN A 166 -12.88 16.55 -3.01
C ASN A 166 -12.81 17.37 -4.30
N ASP A 167 -13.20 18.65 -4.26
CA ASP A 167 -13.10 19.58 -5.40
C ASP A 167 -11.66 19.78 -5.87
N ASP A 168 -10.72 19.92 -4.93
CA ASP A 168 -9.29 20.08 -5.24
C ASP A 168 -8.75 18.79 -5.87
N ILE A 169 -9.17 17.63 -5.37
CA ILE A 169 -8.78 16.33 -5.94
C ILE A 169 -9.32 16.20 -7.36
N ILE A 170 -10.59 16.56 -7.60
CA ILE A 170 -11.21 16.54 -8.92
C ILE A 170 -10.44 17.43 -9.89
N ILE A 171 -10.12 18.67 -9.50
CA ILE A 171 -9.34 19.59 -10.34
C ILE A 171 -7.97 19.01 -10.68
N LEU A 172 -7.27 18.44 -9.69
CA LEU A 172 -5.94 17.86 -9.89
C LEU A 172 -5.97 16.61 -10.77
N ILE A 173 -7.01 15.78 -10.68
CA ILE A 173 -7.25 14.66 -11.59
C ILE A 173 -7.46 15.17 -13.02
N LEU A 174 -8.29 16.19 -13.23
CA LEU A 174 -8.56 16.74 -14.56
C LEU A 174 -7.32 17.39 -15.19
N ASP A 175 -6.50 18.07 -14.40
CA ASP A 175 -5.26 18.73 -14.87
C ASP A 175 -4.15 17.71 -15.22
N GLY A 176 -4.25 16.48 -14.73
CA GLY A 176 -3.31 15.40 -15.00
C GLY A 176 -3.60 14.59 -16.29
N LEU A 177 -4.74 14.83 -16.94
CA LEU A 177 -5.18 14.10 -18.13
C LEU A 177 -4.52 14.60 -19.43
N PRO A 178 -4.35 13.73 -20.44
CA PRO A 178 -3.77 14.10 -21.73
C PRO A 178 -4.78 14.87 -22.59
N PRO A 179 -4.31 15.56 -23.66
CA PRO A 179 -5.16 16.40 -24.50
C PRO A 179 -6.37 15.71 -25.13
N SER A 180 -6.34 14.38 -25.30
CA SER A 180 -7.48 13.59 -25.81
C SER A 180 -8.73 13.70 -24.94
N TYR A 181 -8.59 13.98 -23.64
CA TYR A 181 -9.71 14.12 -22.71
C TYR A 181 -10.19 15.57 -22.56
N ARG A 182 -9.72 16.52 -23.39
CA ARG A 182 -10.03 17.95 -23.22
C ARG A 182 -11.52 18.26 -23.22
N GLN A 183 -12.29 17.60 -24.08
CA GLN A 183 -13.73 17.81 -24.20
C GLN A 183 -14.43 17.35 -22.92
N PHE A 184 -14.09 16.15 -22.45
CA PHE A 184 -14.53 15.61 -21.17
C PHE A 184 -14.17 16.53 -20.00
N CYS A 185 -12.90 16.96 -19.89
CA CYS A 185 -12.45 17.85 -18.81
C CYS A 185 -13.23 19.17 -18.77
N SER A 186 -13.57 19.71 -19.95
CA SER A 186 -14.34 20.95 -20.06
C SER A 186 -15.79 20.74 -19.58
N SER A 187 -16.42 19.64 -20.01
CA SER A 187 -17.77 19.26 -19.56
C SER A 187 -17.83 19.07 -18.05
N ILE A 188 -16.92 18.28 -17.47
CA ILE A 188 -16.89 18.06 -16.02
C ILE A 188 -16.61 19.36 -15.26
N ARG A 189 -15.73 20.25 -15.73
CA ARG A 189 -15.45 21.52 -15.02
C ARG A 189 -16.66 22.45 -15.00
N ILE A 190 -17.50 22.41 -16.03
CA ILE A 190 -18.77 23.14 -16.08
C ILE A 190 -19.80 22.47 -15.15
N HIS A 191 -19.92 21.15 -15.21
CA HIS A 191 -20.88 20.39 -14.40
C HIS A 191 -20.54 20.40 -12.90
N ALA A 192 -19.27 20.28 -12.51
CA ALA A 192 -18.81 20.35 -11.12
C ALA A 192 -19.04 21.72 -10.47
N LYS A 193 -19.16 22.78 -11.27
CA LYS A 193 -19.53 24.12 -10.77
C LYS A 193 -21.05 24.25 -10.52
N THR A 194 -21.84 23.32 -11.04
CA THR A 194 -23.31 23.42 -11.11
C THR A 194 -24.00 22.27 -10.36
N SER A 195 -23.28 21.18 -10.06
CA SER A 195 -23.75 20.01 -9.30
C SER A 195 -22.60 19.43 -8.47
N ASP A 196 -22.96 18.79 -7.37
CA ASP A 196 -22.04 18.15 -6.43
C ASP A 196 -21.55 16.81 -7.02
N VAL A 197 -20.57 16.88 -7.94
CA VAL A 197 -19.99 15.69 -8.58
C VAL A 197 -19.15 14.96 -7.56
N THR A 198 -19.55 13.75 -7.21
CA THR A 198 -18.77 12.92 -6.29
C THR A 198 -17.52 12.34 -6.98
N LEU A 199 -16.47 12.08 -6.19
CA LEU A 199 -15.25 11.44 -6.71
C LEU A 199 -15.55 10.05 -7.32
N GLU A 200 -16.53 9.33 -6.78
CA GLU A 200 -16.96 8.03 -7.28
C GLU A 200 -17.62 8.13 -8.66
N GLU A 201 -18.48 9.13 -8.84
CA GLU A 201 -19.10 9.40 -10.14
C GLU A 201 -18.07 9.83 -11.19
N LEU A 202 -17.11 10.68 -10.82
CA LEU A 202 -16.00 11.05 -11.70
C LEU A 202 -15.17 9.83 -12.13
N ASN A 203 -14.86 8.93 -11.20
CA ASN A 203 -14.10 7.72 -11.51
C ASN A 203 -14.83 6.85 -12.55
N ASN A 204 -16.13 6.65 -12.37
CA ASN A 204 -16.95 5.88 -13.31
C ASN A 204 -17.00 6.56 -14.69
N LEU A 205 -17.20 7.87 -14.73
CA LEU A 205 -17.23 8.64 -15.97
C LEU A 205 -15.88 8.60 -16.72
N LEU A 206 -14.76 8.69 -15.99
CA LEU A 206 -13.42 8.59 -16.57
C LEU A 206 -13.10 7.21 -17.14
N LEU A 207 -13.59 6.14 -16.50
CA LEU A 207 -13.45 4.78 -17.01
C LEU A 207 -14.27 4.58 -18.30
N CYS A 208 -15.49 5.12 -18.37
CA CYS A 208 -16.28 5.12 -19.59
C CYS A 208 -15.60 5.92 -20.72
N GLU A 209 -15.06 7.09 -20.40
CA GLU A 209 -14.37 7.94 -21.38
C GLU A 209 -13.11 7.27 -21.94
N GLU A 210 -12.39 6.47 -21.15
CA GLU A 210 -11.24 5.69 -21.65
C GLU A 210 -11.64 4.69 -22.75
N ILE A 211 -12.86 4.13 -22.69
CA ILE A 211 -13.37 3.24 -23.75
C ILE A 211 -13.58 4.04 -25.04
N VAL A 212 -14.19 5.22 -24.95
CA VAL A 212 -14.47 6.09 -26.12
C VAL A 212 -13.17 6.56 -26.76
N VAL A 213 -12.22 7.06 -25.96
CA VAL A 213 -10.92 7.53 -26.45
C VAL A 213 -10.11 6.41 -27.10
N ASN A 214 -10.18 5.18 -26.58
CA ASN A 214 -9.51 4.04 -27.19
C ASN A 214 -10.13 3.62 -28.54
N ASP A 215 -11.44 3.79 -28.70
CA ASP A 215 -12.15 3.50 -29.96
C ASP A 215 -11.84 4.54 -31.05
N GLU A 216 -11.70 5.81 -30.67
CA GLU A 216 -11.25 6.88 -31.56
C GLU A 216 -9.79 6.70 -32.04
N ILE A 217 -8.90 6.17 -31.19
CA ILE A 217 -7.51 5.84 -31.59
C ILE A 217 -7.46 4.62 -32.51
N GLY A 218 -8.41 3.68 -32.40
CA GLY A 218 -8.51 2.49 -33.24
C GLY A 218 -9.03 2.73 -34.66
N THR A 219 -9.70 3.86 -34.90
CA THR A 219 -10.35 4.19 -36.19
C THR A 219 -9.49 5.04 -37.14
N ASP A 220 -8.32 5.50 -36.70
CA ASP A 220 -7.43 6.38 -37.47
C ASP A 220 -6.39 5.64 -38.35
N GLN A 221 -6.62 4.36 -38.68
CA GLN A 221 -5.94 3.79 -39.85
C GLN A 221 -6.61 4.34 -41.11
N PRO A 222 -5.89 5.05 -42.00
CA PRO A 222 -6.48 5.52 -43.25
C PRO A 222 -6.91 4.29 -44.04
N ILE A 223 -8.23 4.14 -44.23
CA ILE A 223 -8.79 3.24 -45.23
C ILE A 223 -8.17 3.68 -46.55
N ALA A 224 -7.16 2.94 -47.01
CA ALA A 224 -6.60 3.09 -48.34
C ALA A 224 -7.74 2.78 -49.31
N MET A 225 -8.47 3.80 -49.75
CA MET A 225 -9.37 3.70 -50.89
C MET A 225 -8.50 3.33 -52.09
N ALA A 226 -8.47 2.04 -52.39
CA ALA A 226 -7.93 1.54 -53.65
C ALA A 226 -8.73 2.20 -54.77
N ALA A 227 -8.17 3.26 -55.34
CA ALA A 227 -8.70 3.92 -56.52
C ALA A 227 -8.74 2.89 -57.64
N PHE A 228 -9.93 2.37 -57.93
CA PHE A 228 -10.21 1.53 -59.08
C PHE A 228 -9.98 2.39 -60.33
N ARG A 229 -8.79 2.27 -60.94
CA ARG A 229 -8.50 2.90 -62.24
C ARG A 229 -9.34 2.21 -63.31
N PRO A 230 -10.23 2.90 -64.05
CA PRO A 230 -10.85 2.31 -65.22
C PRO A 230 -9.80 2.22 -66.33
N ASN A 231 -9.53 1.01 -66.79
CA ASN A 231 -8.60 0.74 -67.88
C ASN A 231 -9.28 1.04 -69.22
N THR A 232 -9.18 2.28 -69.70
CA THR A 232 -9.58 2.63 -71.08
C THR A 232 -8.47 2.25 -72.05
N THR A 233 -8.44 0.97 -72.45
CA THR A 233 -7.70 0.57 -73.65
C THR A 233 -8.55 0.87 -74.88
N HIS A 234 -8.23 2.00 -75.49
CA HIS A 234 -8.65 2.39 -76.83
C HIS A 234 -8.02 1.41 -77.84
N ALA A 235 -8.75 0.37 -78.24
CA ALA A 235 -8.38 -0.50 -79.36
C ALA A 235 -9.11 -0.02 -80.62
N SER A 236 -8.38 0.73 -81.45
CA SER A 236 -8.80 1.22 -82.75
C SER A 236 -9.11 0.07 -83.70
N ARG A 237 -10.37 0.02 -84.18
CA ARG A 237 -10.78 -0.73 -85.37
C ARG A 237 -10.00 -0.23 -86.58
N SER A 238 -9.25 -1.12 -87.25
CA SER A 238 -8.91 -0.98 -88.66
C SER A 238 -9.60 -2.10 -89.43
N HIS A 239 -10.58 -1.70 -90.24
CA HIS A 239 -11.16 -2.49 -91.32
C HIS A 239 -10.36 -2.17 -92.58
N SER A 240 -9.66 -3.15 -93.14
CA SER A 240 -9.06 -3.04 -94.47
C SER A 240 -9.62 -4.13 -95.37
N TYR A 241 -10.31 -3.65 -96.42
CA TYR A 241 -10.83 -4.39 -97.56
C TYR A 241 -9.76 -5.27 -98.24
N ALA A 242 -10.14 -6.48 -98.63
CA ALA A 242 -9.45 -7.24 -99.67
C ALA A 242 -10.42 -7.50 -100.82
N ARG A 243 -10.03 -7.05 -102.01
CA ARG A 243 -10.68 -7.21 -103.31
C ARG A 243 -9.67 -7.95 -104.17
N GLY A 244 -10.06 -9.06 -104.80
CA GLY A 244 -9.22 -9.89 -105.66
C GLY A 244 -9.82 -11.27 -105.80
#